data_AF-A0A3B4X047-F1
#
_entry.id   AF-A0A3B4X047-F1
#
_cell.length_a   1.000
_cell.length_b   1.000
_cell.length_c   1.000
_cell.angle_alpha   90.00
_cell.angle_beta   90.00
_cell.angle_gamma   90.00
#
_symmetry.space_group_name_H-M   'P 1'
#
loop_
_entity.id
_entity.type
_entity.pdbx_description
1 polymer ?
#
loop_
_entity_poly.entity_id
_entity_poly.type
_entity_poly.pdbx_seq_one_letter_code
_entity_poly.pdbx_strand_id
1 'polypeptide(L)'
;MVKRVAVILSGCGVYDGTEIHEASAVLVHLSRAGAKVQMFAPNADQMHVVNHCEGKPTEEKRNILQESARIARGDVTDLAKLDVTAFDAAIIPGGFGVAKNLSDWAVKNKDCTILPQLEKIIKAFHKAGKPLGMCCISPVLAAKILPGCEITVGQDKECEK
;
A
#
# COMPACT_ATOMS: atom_id res chain seq x y z
N MET A 1 18.52 18.84 -4.61
CA MET A 1 17.07 18.99 -4.85
C MET A 1 16.32 18.17 -3.82
N VAL A 2 15.20 18.67 -3.31
CA VAL A 2 14.34 17.94 -2.37
C VAL A 2 13.69 16.75 -3.09
N LYS A 3 13.80 15.56 -2.51
CA LYS A 3 13.20 14.33 -3.07
C LYS A 3 11.69 14.31 -2.84
N ARG A 4 10.93 13.89 -3.85
CA ARG A 4 9.47 13.72 -3.80
C ARG A 4 9.12 12.24 -3.71
N VAL A 5 8.36 11.84 -2.71
CA VAL A 5 8.02 10.43 -2.48
C VAL A 5 6.50 10.27 -2.48
N ALA A 6 6.01 9.36 -3.31
CA ALA A 6 4.61 8.94 -3.27
C ALA A 6 4.44 7.86 -2.20
N VAL A 7 3.47 8.02 -1.31
CA VAL A 7 3.10 6.99 -0.32
C VAL A 7 1.72 6.47 -0.66
N ILE A 8 1.60 5.18 -0.96
CA ILE A 8 0.34 4.56 -1.41
C ILE A 8 -0.29 3.81 -0.25
N LEU A 9 -1.47 4.26 0.18
CA LEU A 9 -2.26 3.74 1.29
C LEU A 9 -3.42 2.88 0.77
N SER A 10 -3.99 2.09 1.68
CA SER A 10 -5.02 1.08 1.39
C SER A 10 -6.18 1.11 2.39
N GLY A 11 -6.33 2.17 3.19
CA GLY A 11 -7.31 2.32 4.27
C GLY A 11 -6.64 2.74 5.58
N CYS A 12 -7.28 2.56 6.73
CA CYS A 12 -6.73 2.95 8.04
C CYS A 12 -7.01 1.90 9.12
N GLY A 13 -6.16 0.88 9.20
CA GLY A 13 -6.31 -0.24 10.13
C GLY A 13 -5.62 -1.50 9.58
N VAL A 14 -4.94 -2.27 10.44
CA VAL A 14 -4.13 -3.41 9.98
C VAL A 14 -4.97 -4.49 9.28
N TYR A 15 -6.21 -4.73 9.70
CA TYR A 15 -7.00 -5.85 9.16
C TYR A 15 -7.78 -5.54 7.88
N ASP A 16 -8.04 -4.26 7.61
CA ASP A 16 -8.89 -3.82 6.51
C ASP A 16 -8.31 -2.66 5.70
N GLY A 17 -7.13 -2.16 6.07
CA GLY A 17 -6.50 -0.99 5.49
C GLY A 17 -4.98 -1.02 5.58
N THR A 18 -4.37 0.16 5.67
CA THR A 18 -2.93 0.30 5.91
C THR A 18 -2.61 0.10 7.38
N GLU A 19 -1.49 -0.60 7.67
CA GLU A 19 -0.94 -0.69 9.03
C GLU A 19 -0.46 0.70 9.48
N ILE A 20 -1.06 1.19 10.57
CA ILE A 20 -0.96 2.60 10.98
C ILE A 20 0.44 2.93 11.52
N HIS A 21 1.09 2.00 12.22
CA HIS A 21 2.42 2.20 12.77
C HIS A 21 3.50 2.23 11.69
N GLU A 22 3.41 1.37 10.68
CA GLU A 22 4.26 1.31 9.49
C GLU A 22 4.12 2.60 8.69
N ALA A 23 2.88 3.03 8.42
CA ALA A 23 2.64 4.31 7.73
C ALA A 23 3.22 5.48 8.53
N SER A 24 2.99 5.53 9.84
CA SER A 24 3.56 6.57 10.72
C SER A 24 5.09 6.57 10.68
N ALA A 25 5.72 5.39 10.79
CA ALA A 25 7.18 5.25 10.73
C ALA A 25 7.74 5.71 9.38
N VAL A 26 7.13 5.28 8.26
CA VAL A 26 7.49 5.72 6.91
C VAL A 26 7.44 7.25 6.82
N LEU A 27 6.35 7.87 7.24
CA LEU A 27 6.17 9.32 7.17
C LEU A 27 7.17 10.08 8.04
N VAL A 28 7.44 9.60 9.27
CA VAL A 28 8.46 10.18 10.17
C VAL A 28 9.85 10.10 9.55
N HIS A 29 10.24 8.96 8.98
CA HIS A 29 11.55 8.81 8.36
C HIS A 29 11.73 9.66 7.11
N LEU A 30 10.70 9.74 6.24
CA LEU A 30 10.72 10.62 5.08
C LEU A 30 10.82 12.09 5.48
N SER A 31 10.08 12.51 6.51
CA SER A 31 10.13 13.87 7.05
C SER A 31 11.52 14.20 7.60
N ARG A 32 12.12 13.30 8.40
CA ARG A 32 13.49 13.47 8.93
C ARG A 32 14.56 13.55 7.83
N ALA A 33 14.34 12.88 6.70
CA ALA A 33 15.21 12.97 5.52
C ALA A 33 14.97 14.23 4.67
N GLY A 34 14.01 15.09 5.04
CA GLY A 34 13.67 16.30 4.30
C GLY A 34 12.94 16.03 2.99
N ALA A 35 12.34 14.86 2.80
CA ALA A 35 11.57 14.52 1.61
C ALA A 35 10.19 15.20 1.62
N LYS A 36 9.69 15.57 0.43
CA LYS A 36 8.30 15.98 0.24
C LYS A 36 7.46 14.75 -0.06
N VAL A 37 6.43 14.52 0.75
CA VAL A 37 5.54 13.38 0.62
C VAL A 37 4.21 13.81 0.03
N GLN A 38 3.65 12.99 -0.86
CA GLN A 38 2.24 13.05 -1.21
C GLN A 38 1.64 11.65 -1.05
N MET A 39 0.52 11.57 -0.32
CA MET A 39 -0.17 10.31 -0.07
C MET A 39 -1.25 10.08 -1.12
N PHE A 40 -1.42 8.81 -1.50
CA PHE A 40 -2.39 8.37 -2.49
C PHE A 40 -3.16 7.16 -1.99
N ALA A 41 -4.42 7.05 -2.35
CA ALA A 41 -5.23 5.87 -2.07
C ALA A 41 -6.31 5.69 -3.15
N PRO A 42 -6.70 4.46 -3.52
CA PRO A 42 -7.81 4.25 -4.46
C PRO A 42 -9.11 4.82 -3.91
N ASN A 43 -9.87 5.54 -4.74
CA ASN A 43 -11.24 5.92 -4.39
C ASN A 43 -12.22 4.77 -4.70
N ALA A 44 -12.25 3.78 -3.82
CA ALA A 44 -13.14 2.61 -3.92
C ALA A 44 -13.52 2.12 -2.51
N ASP A 45 -14.53 1.25 -2.44
CA ASP A 45 -14.93 0.60 -1.18
C ASP A 45 -13.86 -0.41 -0.72
N GLN A 46 -13.65 -0.51 0.60
CA GLN A 46 -12.86 -1.60 1.18
C GLN A 46 -13.55 -2.94 0.93
N MET A 47 -12.78 -4.03 0.76
CA MET A 47 -13.33 -5.38 0.63
C MET A 47 -14.14 -5.80 1.87
N HIS A 48 -13.61 -5.50 3.06
CA HIS A 48 -14.28 -5.70 4.34
C HIS A 48 -14.01 -4.49 5.25
N VAL A 49 -14.91 -4.24 6.20
CA VAL A 49 -14.64 -3.42 7.38
C VAL A 49 -14.47 -4.37 8.55
N VAL A 50 -13.45 -4.18 9.37
CA VAL A 50 -13.12 -5.13 10.46
C VAL A 50 -13.19 -4.44 11.81
N ASN A 51 -13.92 -5.04 12.75
CA ASN A 51 -13.79 -4.70 14.15
C ASN A 51 -12.43 -5.19 14.64
N HIS A 52 -11.50 -4.25 14.87
CA HIS A 52 -10.13 -4.59 15.23
C HIS A 52 -9.97 -5.17 16.64
N CYS A 53 -10.95 -4.97 17.54
CA CYS A 53 -10.96 -5.61 18.86
C CYS A 53 -11.33 -7.10 18.77
N GLU A 54 -12.17 -7.46 17.80
CA GLU A 54 -12.68 -8.83 17.64
C GLU A 54 -11.97 -9.62 16.52
N GLY A 55 -11.28 -8.91 15.62
CA GLY A 55 -10.68 -9.49 14.41
C GLY A 55 -11.69 -9.98 13.38
N LYS A 56 -12.97 -9.56 13.48
CA LYS A 56 -14.07 -10.05 12.65
C LYS A 56 -14.63 -8.96 11.73
N PRO A 57 -15.06 -9.32 10.50
CA PRO A 57 -15.77 -8.39 9.62
C PRO A 57 -17.07 -7.86 10.25
N THR A 58 -17.44 -6.64 9.87
CA THR A 58 -18.74 -6.04 10.14
C THR A 58 -19.51 -5.81 8.83
N GLU A 59 -20.82 -5.53 8.92
CA GLU A 59 -21.68 -5.22 7.76
C GLU A 59 -21.53 -3.76 7.26
N GLU A 60 -20.65 -2.98 7.90
CA GLU A 60 -20.40 -1.59 7.51
C GLU A 60 -19.67 -1.52 6.15
N LYS A 61 -19.83 -0.38 5.48
CA LYS A 61 -19.04 -0.03 4.30
C LYS A 61 -18.22 1.22 4.56
N ARG A 62 -16.96 1.19 4.12
CA ARG A 62 -16.03 2.32 4.19
C ARG A 62 -15.26 2.44 2.89
N ASN A 63 -14.90 3.67 2.55
CA ASN A 63 -14.13 3.97 1.35
C ASN A 63 -12.63 4.08 1.68
N ILE A 64 -11.80 3.44 0.86
CA ILE A 64 -10.35 3.34 1.05
C ILE A 64 -9.69 4.72 1.12
N LEU A 65 -10.03 5.64 0.21
CA LEU A 65 -9.48 6.99 0.18
C LEU A 65 -9.92 7.81 1.40
N GLN A 66 -11.20 7.74 1.77
CA GLN A 66 -11.73 8.47 2.92
C GLN A 66 -11.11 7.99 4.23
N GLU A 67 -10.95 6.69 4.42
CA GLU A 67 -10.31 6.15 5.61
C GLU A 67 -8.81 6.45 5.63
N SER A 68 -8.12 6.37 4.48
CA SER A 68 -6.70 6.78 4.36
C SER A 68 -6.46 8.24 4.72
N ALA A 69 -7.47 9.11 4.53
CA ALA A 69 -7.39 10.53 4.92
C ALA A 69 -7.18 10.73 6.43
N ARG A 70 -7.52 9.74 7.26
CA ARG A 70 -7.24 9.76 8.71
C ARG A 70 -5.75 9.74 9.00
N ILE A 71 -5.00 8.87 8.32
CA ILE A 71 -3.52 8.82 8.39
C ILE A 71 -2.94 10.11 7.81
N ALA A 72 -3.47 10.54 6.66
CA ALA A 72 -2.95 11.69 5.92
C ALA A 72 -3.36 13.06 6.48
N ARG A 73 -4.17 13.11 7.54
CA ARG A 73 -4.75 14.36 8.09
C ARG A 73 -5.46 15.20 7.02
N GLY A 74 -6.14 14.53 6.09
CA GLY A 74 -6.85 15.13 4.96
C GLY A 74 -6.02 15.30 3.67
N ASP A 75 -4.68 15.21 3.73
CA ASP A 75 -3.80 15.42 2.56
C ASP A 75 -3.53 14.11 1.81
N VAL A 76 -4.58 13.51 1.27
CA VAL A 76 -4.51 12.29 0.44
C VAL A 76 -5.21 12.53 -0.89
N THR A 77 -4.59 12.08 -1.98
CA THR A 77 -5.12 12.21 -3.34
C THR A 77 -5.62 10.85 -3.85
N ASP A 78 -6.64 10.86 -4.70
CA ASP A 78 -7.03 9.65 -5.43
C ASP A 78 -5.83 9.08 -6.19
N LEU A 79 -5.57 7.78 -6.04
CA LEU A 79 -4.52 7.06 -6.75
C LEU A 79 -4.62 7.31 -8.26
N ALA A 80 -5.84 7.46 -8.82
CA ALA A 80 -6.13 7.85 -10.21
C ALA A 80 -5.28 9.01 -10.74
N LYS A 81 -4.88 9.92 -9.87
CA LYS A 81 -4.18 11.17 -10.20
C LYS A 81 -2.66 11.09 -10.00
N LEU A 82 -2.12 9.93 -9.60
CA LEU A 82 -0.68 9.77 -9.41
C LEU A 82 0.05 9.85 -10.76
N ASP A 83 0.83 10.91 -10.95
CA ASP A 83 1.79 11.06 -12.04
C ASP A 83 3.17 10.59 -11.59
N VAL A 84 3.61 9.44 -12.10
CA VAL A 84 4.91 8.82 -11.77
C VAL A 84 6.09 9.75 -12.10
N THR A 85 5.96 10.65 -13.08
CA THR A 85 7.04 11.57 -13.45
C THR A 85 7.31 12.63 -12.38
N ALA A 86 6.31 12.93 -11.55
CA ALA A 86 6.38 13.90 -10.46
C ALA A 86 7.04 13.36 -9.18
N PHE A 87 7.46 12.11 -9.12
CA PHE A 87 8.05 11.51 -7.92
C PHE A 87 9.42 10.89 -8.19
N ASP A 88 10.28 10.88 -7.18
CA ASP A 88 11.60 10.24 -7.21
C ASP A 88 11.53 8.77 -6.75
N ALA A 89 10.56 8.42 -5.90
CA ALA A 89 10.35 7.08 -5.36
C ALA A 89 8.89 6.86 -4.95
N ALA A 90 8.50 5.61 -4.73
CA ALA A 90 7.22 5.26 -4.12
C ALA A 90 7.39 4.28 -2.96
N ILE A 91 6.56 4.41 -1.92
CA ILE A 91 6.51 3.50 -0.78
C ILE A 91 5.07 2.98 -0.60
N ILE A 92 4.94 1.68 -0.37
CA ILE A 92 3.66 1.01 -0.05
C ILE A 92 3.82 0.37 1.33
N PRO A 93 3.32 1.02 2.41
CA PRO A 93 3.23 0.39 3.73
C PRO A 93 2.39 -0.89 3.68
N GLY A 94 2.53 -1.72 4.71
CA GLY A 94 1.78 -2.96 4.85
C GLY A 94 0.34 -2.78 5.32
N GLY A 95 -0.15 -3.83 6.00
CA GLY A 95 -1.55 -4.01 6.37
C GLY A 95 -2.30 -4.90 5.38
N PHE A 96 -3.30 -5.62 5.88
CA PHE A 96 -4.11 -6.53 5.07
C PHE A 96 -4.94 -5.82 4.01
N GLY A 97 -5.12 -4.49 4.09
CA GLY A 97 -5.67 -3.71 3.00
C GLY A 97 -4.84 -3.83 1.71
N VAL A 98 -3.54 -4.13 1.78
CA VAL A 98 -2.76 -4.42 0.57
C VAL A 98 -3.21 -5.73 -0.08
N ALA A 99 -3.44 -6.75 0.73
CA ALA A 99 -3.90 -8.07 0.28
C ALA A 99 -5.39 -8.12 -0.09
N LYS A 100 -6.19 -7.13 0.33
CA LYS A 100 -7.65 -7.10 0.16
C LYS A 100 -8.16 -5.99 -0.77
N ASN A 101 -7.54 -4.82 -0.74
CA ASN A 101 -8.02 -3.61 -1.41
C ASN A 101 -7.11 -3.22 -2.59
N LEU A 102 -5.79 -3.41 -2.45
CA LEU A 102 -4.82 -3.16 -3.53
C LEU A 102 -4.58 -4.38 -4.41
N SER A 103 -4.99 -5.55 -3.94
CA SER A 103 -5.00 -6.84 -4.63
C SER A 103 -6.08 -7.72 -4.01
N ASP A 104 -6.32 -8.89 -4.58
CA ASP A 104 -7.16 -9.93 -3.98
C ASP A 104 -6.35 -11.12 -3.42
N TRP A 105 -5.09 -10.87 -3.03
CA TRP A 105 -4.19 -11.87 -2.43
C TRP A 105 -4.80 -12.61 -1.24
N ALA A 106 -5.53 -11.92 -0.37
CA ALA A 106 -6.15 -12.51 0.81
C ALA A 106 -7.18 -13.61 0.50
N VAL A 107 -7.70 -13.65 -0.74
CA VAL A 107 -8.70 -14.63 -1.17
C VAL A 107 -8.20 -15.55 -2.29
N LYS A 108 -7.24 -15.12 -3.11
CA LYS A 108 -6.72 -15.89 -4.26
C LYS A 108 -5.26 -16.31 -4.14
N ASN A 109 -4.53 -15.87 -3.11
CA ASN A 109 -3.13 -16.21 -2.87
C ASN A 109 -2.28 -16.00 -4.16
N LYS A 110 -1.45 -16.95 -4.57
CA LYS A 110 -0.61 -16.88 -5.78
C LYS A 110 -1.36 -16.51 -7.08
N ASP A 111 -2.64 -16.81 -7.17
CA ASP A 111 -3.50 -16.54 -8.33
C ASP A 111 -4.14 -15.15 -8.27
N CYS A 112 -3.71 -14.30 -7.32
CA CYS A 112 -4.24 -12.96 -7.15
C CYS A 112 -4.04 -12.09 -8.39
N THR A 113 -4.89 -11.09 -8.48
CA THR A 113 -4.73 -9.92 -9.32
C THR A 113 -4.45 -8.69 -8.46
N ILE A 114 -3.65 -7.78 -8.99
CA ILE A 114 -3.41 -6.48 -8.38
C ILE A 114 -4.40 -5.49 -9.01
N LEU A 115 -4.83 -4.48 -8.26
CA LEU A 115 -5.61 -3.37 -8.80
C LEU A 115 -4.92 -2.86 -10.08
N PRO A 116 -5.59 -2.87 -11.26
CA PRO A 116 -4.92 -2.64 -12.54
C PRO A 116 -4.16 -1.31 -12.63
N GLN A 117 -4.66 -0.30 -11.92
CA GLN A 117 -3.98 0.97 -11.82
C GLN A 117 -2.68 0.86 -11.02
N LEU A 118 -2.70 0.22 -9.86
CA LEU A 118 -1.52 0.07 -9.02
C LEU A 118 -0.43 -0.72 -9.74
N GLU A 119 -0.81 -1.80 -10.44
CA GLU A 119 0.12 -2.57 -11.27
C GLU A 119 0.83 -1.69 -12.30
N LYS A 120 0.08 -0.82 -13.01
CA LYS A 120 0.66 0.13 -13.97
C LYS A 120 1.63 1.09 -13.29
N ILE A 121 1.28 1.62 -12.12
CA ILE A 121 2.12 2.54 -11.34
C ILE A 121 3.42 1.85 -10.92
N ILE A 122 3.36 0.66 -10.33
CA ILE A 122 4.55 -0.09 -9.89
C ILE A 122 5.48 -0.38 -11.08
N LYS A 123 4.92 -0.88 -12.20
CA LYS A 123 5.69 -1.14 -13.43
C LYS A 123 6.32 0.14 -13.98
N ALA A 124 5.63 1.27 -13.90
CA ALA A 124 6.15 2.55 -14.38
C ALA A 124 7.30 3.09 -13.50
N PHE A 125 7.19 3.01 -12.17
CA PHE A 125 8.32 3.35 -11.26
C PHE A 125 9.53 2.46 -11.54
N HIS A 126 9.32 1.15 -11.65
CA HIS A 126 10.38 0.19 -11.94
C HIS A 126 11.04 0.45 -13.30
N LYS A 127 10.27 0.63 -14.37
CA LYS A 127 10.77 0.95 -15.71
C LYS A 127 11.59 2.25 -15.74
N ALA A 128 11.23 3.22 -14.91
CA ALA A 128 11.95 4.48 -14.78
C ALA A 128 13.20 4.39 -13.90
N GLY A 129 13.54 3.21 -13.35
CA GLY A 129 14.67 3.03 -12.43
C GLY A 129 14.47 3.75 -11.09
N LYS A 130 13.22 4.04 -10.71
CA LYS A 130 12.90 4.76 -9.48
C LYS A 130 12.68 3.76 -8.33
N PRO A 131 13.23 4.03 -7.13
CA PRO A 131 13.08 3.13 -5.99
C PRO A 131 11.62 2.87 -5.59
N LEU A 132 11.37 1.61 -5.24
CA LEU A 132 10.11 1.12 -4.68
C LEU A 132 10.38 0.54 -3.28
N GLY A 133 9.79 1.12 -2.25
CA GLY A 133 9.80 0.59 -0.88
C GLY A 133 8.50 -0.15 -0.59
N MET A 134 8.60 -1.37 -0.07
CA MET A 134 7.45 -2.21 0.27
C MET A 134 7.68 -2.86 1.64
N CYS A 135 6.68 -2.80 2.52
CA CYS A 135 6.76 -3.27 3.90
C CYS A 135 5.76 -4.42 4.16
N CYS A 136 6.12 -5.32 5.08
CA CYS A 136 5.23 -6.38 5.57
C CYS A 136 4.73 -7.27 4.42
N ILE A 137 3.42 -7.32 4.14
CA ILE A 137 2.83 -8.12 3.06
C ILE A 137 2.92 -7.44 1.69
N SER A 138 3.16 -6.13 1.60
CA SER A 138 3.17 -5.42 0.30
C SER A 138 4.22 -5.90 -0.73
N PRO A 139 5.37 -6.50 -0.36
CA PRO A 139 6.31 -7.10 -1.31
C PRO A 139 5.72 -8.20 -2.20
N VAL A 140 4.63 -8.87 -1.80
CA VAL A 140 3.96 -9.86 -2.66
C VAL A 140 3.46 -9.24 -3.97
N LEU A 141 3.17 -7.94 -3.98
CA LEU A 141 2.83 -7.19 -5.18
C LEU A 141 3.99 -7.19 -6.18
N ALA A 142 5.21 -6.88 -5.72
CA ALA A 142 6.40 -6.89 -6.57
C ALA A 142 6.71 -8.30 -7.09
N ALA A 143 6.66 -9.31 -6.23
CA ALA A 143 6.86 -10.70 -6.66
C ALA A 143 5.91 -11.13 -7.78
N LYS A 144 4.65 -10.65 -7.74
CA LYS A 144 3.66 -10.99 -8.76
C LYS A 144 3.96 -10.36 -10.13
N ILE A 145 4.52 -9.13 -10.18
CA ILE A 145 4.53 -8.34 -11.42
C ILE A 145 5.91 -7.88 -11.90
N LEU A 146 6.97 -8.07 -11.11
CA LEU A 146 8.35 -7.70 -11.44
C LEU A 146 9.25 -8.96 -11.47
N PRO A 147 9.40 -9.61 -12.64
CA PRO A 147 10.23 -10.80 -12.76
C PRO A 147 11.68 -10.55 -12.33
N GLY A 148 12.25 -11.45 -11.54
CA GLY A 148 13.64 -11.35 -11.07
C GLY A 148 13.88 -10.35 -9.94
N CYS A 149 12.83 -9.76 -9.35
CA CYS A 149 13.01 -8.97 -8.14
C CYS A 149 13.33 -9.85 -6.93
N GLU A 150 14.25 -9.39 -6.09
CA GLU A 150 14.48 -9.96 -4.77
C GLU A 150 13.60 -9.23 -3.76
N ILE A 151 12.88 -9.99 -2.93
CA ILE A 151 12.02 -9.47 -1.88
C ILE A 151 12.22 -10.24 -0.59
N THR A 152 11.75 -9.67 0.52
CA THR A 152 11.57 -10.38 1.79
C THR A 152 10.21 -10.02 2.36
N VAL A 153 9.57 -11.00 2.98
CA VAL A 153 8.39 -10.82 3.85
C VAL A 153 8.73 -11.22 5.29
N GLY A 154 10.02 -11.21 5.63
CA GLY A 154 10.55 -11.74 6.89
C GLY A 154 10.95 -13.21 6.78
N GLN A 155 10.90 -13.91 7.90
CA GLN A 155 11.18 -15.34 8.03
C GLN A 155 9.93 -16.03 8.55
N ASP A 156 8.99 -16.32 7.65
CA ASP A 156 7.84 -17.11 8.03
C ASP A 156 8.25 -18.59 8.08
N LYS A 157 8.20 -19.20 9.26
CA LYS A 157 8.58 -20.61 9.46
C LYS A 157 7.40 -21.56 9.27
N GLU A 158 6.19 -21.04 9.21
CA GLU A 158 4.98 -21.78 8.90
C GLU A 158 4.60 -21.50 7.45
N CYS A 159 5.15 -22.29 6.52
CA CYS A 159 4.43 -22.50 5.28
C CYS A 159 3.22 -23.35 5.62
N GLU A 160 2.01 -22.79 5.56
CA GLU A 160 0.80 -23.63 5.57
C GLU A 160 0.98 -24.72 4.51
N LYS A 161 0.81 -25.97 4.95
CA LYS A 161 0.94 -27.17 4.12
C LYS A 161 -0.17 -27.27 3.09
#